data_AF-A0A419JU85-F1
#
_entry.id   AF-A0A419JU85-F1
#
_cell.length_a   1.000
_cell.length_b   1.000
_cell.length_c   1.000
_cell.angle_alpha   90.00
_cell.angle_beta   90.00
_cell.angle_gamma   90.00
#
_symmetry.space_group_name_H-M   'P 1'
#
loop_
_entity.id
_entity.type
_entity.pdbx_description
1 polymer ?
#
loop_
_entity_poly.entity_id
_entity_poly.type
_entity_poly.pdbx_seq_one_letter_code
_entity_poly.pdbx_strand_id
1 'polypeptide(L)'
;MKATTIKFILFSLGMGAAISSSLIFIFVLLASISGRASIVYEQNPLLAFSEIILLIFSVATCIVATEIFQKYERMSSIKRQFSE
;
A
#
# COMPACT_ATOMS: atom_id res chain seq x y z
N MET A 1 0.43 7.67 -26.01
CA MET A 1 0.88 7.72 -24.60
C MET A 1 2.17 6.92 -24.48
N LYS A 2 3.24 7.43 -23.86
CA LYS A 2 4.50 6.66 -23.70
C LYS A 2 4.27 5.48 -22.75
N ALA A 3 4.80 4.30 -23.08
CA ALA A 3 4.62 3.07 -22.28
C ALA A 3 5.06 3.21 -20.81
N THR A 4 6.01 4.10 -20.53
CA THR A 4 6.49 4.41 -19.16
C THR A 4 5.40 5.08 -18.30
N THR A 5 4.63 6.00 -18.87
CA THR A 5 3.55 6.70 -18.17
C THR A 5 2.44 5.75 -17.74
N ILE A 6 2.12 4.75 -18.58
CA ILE A 6 1.09 3.74 -18.27
C ILE A 6 1.54 2.87 -17.09
N LYS A 7 2.83 2.47 -17.06
CA LYS A 7 3.39 1.70 -15.94
C LYS A 7 3.36 2.48 -14.63
N PHE A 8 3.69 3.78 -14.67
CA PHE A 8 3.62 4.66 -13.51
C PHE A 8 2.18 4.78 -12.97
N ILE A 9 1.21 5.01 -13.86
CA ILE A 9 -0.21 5.13 -13.47
C ILE A 9 -0.72 3.82 -12.85
N LEU A 10 -0.44 2.69 -13.48
CA LEU A 10 -0.88 1.38 -12.99
C LEU A 10 -0.26 1.05 -11.63
N PHE A 11 1.03 1.35 -11.47
CA PHE A 11 1.73 1.20 -10.20
C PHE A 11 1.10 2.11 -9.14
N SER A 12 1.02 3.42 -9.38
CA SER A 12 0.45 4.40 -8.43
C SER A 12 -0.99 4.07 -8.03
N LEU A 13 -1.80 3.55 -8.95
CA LEU A 13 -3.18 3.14 -8.67
C LEU A 13 -3.22 1.91 -7.77
N GLY A 14 -2.41 0.89 -8.04
CA GLY A 14 -2.30 -0.29 -7.18
C GLY A 14 -1.82 0.05 -5.77
N MET A 15 -0.83 0.95 -5.67
CA MET A 15 -0.30 1.44 -4.40
C MET A 15 -1.34 2.23 -3.60
N GLY A 16 -2.04 3.16 -4.26
CA GLY A 16 -3.13 3.92 -3.63
C GLY A 16 -4.25 3.02 -3.15
N ALA A 17 -4.66 2.03 -3.95
CA ALA A 17 -5.67 1.06 -3.57
C ALA A 17 -5.24 0.20 -2.38
N ALA A 18 -3.99 -0.28 -2.36
CA ALA A 18 -3.47 -1.09 -1.26
C ALA A 18 -3.41 -0.31 0.06
N ILE A 19 -2.93 0.93 0.04
CA ILE A 19 -2.89 1.80 1.22
C ILE A 19 -4.30 2.12 1.71
N SER A 20 -5.19 2.52 0.80
CA SER A 20 -6.58 2.88 1.15
C SER A 20 -7.34 1.70 1.73
N SER A 21 -7.23 0.51 1.11
CA SER A 21 -7.83 -0.73 1.62
C SER A 21 -7.28 -1.06 3.01
N SER A 22 -5.96 -0.94 3.20
CA SER A 22 -5.35 -1.22 4.50
C SER A 22 -5.87 -0.30 5.60
N LEU A 23 -6.03 0.99 5.32
CA LEU A 23 -6.60 1.96 6.27
C LEU A 23 -8.06 1.66 6.61
N ILE A 24 -8.87 1.28 5.62
CA ILE A 24 -10.27 0.87 5.85
C ILE A 24 -10.31 -0.35 6.77
N PHE A 25 -9.47 -1.36 6.52
CA PHE A 25 -9.39 -2.54 7.38
C PHE A 25 -8.95 -2.21 8.80
N ILE A 26 -7.94 -1.36 8.99
CA ILE A 26 -7.53 -0.89 10.31
C ILE A 26 -8.69 -0.20 11.03
N PHE A 27 -9.44 0.66 10.34
CA PHE A 27 -10.59 1.36 10.92
C PHE A 27 -11.71 0.40 11.33
N VAL A 28 -12.02 -0.58 10.48
CA VAL A 28 -13.00 -1.63 10.75
C VAL A 28 -12.59 -2.47 11.96
N LEU A 29 -11.33 -2.87 12.05
CA LEU A 29 -10.79 -3.64 13.18
C LEU A 29 -10.80 -2.84 14.48
N LEU A 30 -10.47 -1.54 14.43
CA LEU A 30 -10.59 -0.66 15.60
C LEU A 30 -12.03 -0.54 16.10
N ALA A 31 -12.99 -0.43 15.17
CA ALA A 31 -14.41 -0.39 15.50
C ALA A 31 -14.88 -1.72 16.11
N SER A 32 -14.39 -2.86 15.59
CA SER A 32 -14.65 -4.20 16.14
C SER A 32 -14.12 -4.35 17.57
N ILE A 33 -12.89 -3.90 17.85
CA ILE A 33 -12.29 -3.95 19.20
C ILE A 33 -13.08 -3.09 20.19
N SER A 34 -13.67 -1.98 19.74
CA SER A 34 -14.48 -1.08 20.57
C SER A 34 -15.88 -1.63 20.91
N GLY A 35 -16.18 -2.87 20.53
CA GLY A 35 -17.46 -3.53 20.80
C GLY A 35 -18.63 -2.99 19.97
N ARG A 36 -18.36 -2.16 18.96
CA ARG A 36 -19.40 -1.73 18.01
C ARG A 36 -19.68 -2.86 17.03
N ALA A 37 -20.95 -3.03 16.64
CA ALA A 37 -21.36 -4.00 15.64
C ALA A 37 -20.68 -3.67 14.30
N SER A 38 -19.56 -4.35 14.04
CA SER A 38 -18.82 -4.29 12.80
C SER A 38 -19.20 -5.50 11.94
N ILE A 39 -19.13 -5.35 10.62
CA ILE A 39 -19.49 -6.40 9.65
C ILE A 39 -18.63 -7.65 9.84
N VAL A 40 -17.42 -7.49 10.37
CA VAL A 40 -16.52 -8.57 10.78
C VAL A 40 -16.38 -8.51 12.31
N TYR A 41 -17.26 -9.23 13.00
CA TYR A 41 -17.21 -9.37 14.45
C TYR A 41 -16.21 -10.48 14.81
N GLU A 42 -14.92 -10.13 14.81
CA GLU A 42 -13.86 -11.03 15.26
C GLU A 42 -13.87 -11.08 16.79
N GLN A 43 -14.29 -12.20 17.39
CA GLN A 43 -14.36 -12.35 18.86
C GLN A 43 -12.98 -12.33 19.54
N ASN A 44 -11.89 -12.52 18.76
CA ASN A 44 -10.53 -12.67 19.29
C ASN A 44 -9.73 -11.36 19.11
N PRO A 45 -9.56 -10.55 20.17
CA PRO A 45 -8.83 -9.27 20.09
C PRO A 45 -7.34 -9.45 19.75
N LEU A 46 -6.74 -10.59 20.09
CA LEU A 46 -5.36 -10.95 19.72
C LEU A 46 -5.19 -11.04 18.19
N LEU A 47 -6.17 -11.60 17.50
CA LEU A 47 -6.13 -11.78 16.05
C LEU A 47 -6.24 -10.42 15.35
N ALA A 48 -7.21 -9.60 15.76
CA ALA A 48 -7.38 -8.24 15.27
C ALA A 48 -6.12 -7.37 15.46
N PHE A 49 -5.43 -7.52 16.59
CA PHE A 49 -4.18 -6.82 16.83
C PHE A 49 -3.06 -7.26 15.88
N SER A 50 -2.94 -8.57 15.63
CA SER A 50 -1.96 -9.10 14.67
C SER A 50 -2.23 -8.63 13.24
N GLU A 51 -3.50 -8.54 12.82
CA GLU A 51 -3.88 -8.01 11.51
C GLU A 51 -3.52 -6.52 11.37
N ILE A 52 -3.78 -5.70 12.40
CA ILE A 52 -3.39 -4.28 12.39
C ILE A 52 -1.88 -4.13 12.19
N ILE A 53 -1.06 -4.94 12.87
CA ILE A 53 0.41 -4.92 12.70
C ILE A 53 0.79 -5.27 11.25
N LEU A 54 0.19 -6.32 10.69
CA LEU A 54 0.44 -6.74 9.30
C LEU A 54 0.00 -5.67 8.29
N LEU A 55 -1.12 -5.00 8.54
CA LEU A 55 -1.63 -3.89 7.71
C LEU A 55 -0.68 -2.69 7.74
N ILE A 56 -0.12 -2.35 8.91
CA ILE A 56 0.90 -1.30 9.03
C ILE A 56 2.17 -1.70 8.25
N PHE A 57 2.62 -2.94 8.38
CA PHE A 57 3.76 -3.47 7.61
C PHE A 57 3.52 -3.43 6.11
N SER A 58 2.29 -3.72 5.67
CA SER A 58 1.87 -3.63 4.27
C SER A 58 1.99 -2.20 3.75
N VAL A 59 1.47 -1.22 4.50
CA VAL A 59 1.57 0.21 4.14
C VAL A 59 3.04 0.66 4.10
N ALA A 60 3.85 0.29 5.08
CA ALA A 60 5.27 0.61 5.11
C ALA A 60 6.02 0.02 3.91
N THR A 61 5.75 -1.24 3.57
CA THR A 61 6.29 -1.91 2.39
C THR A 61 5.87 -1.19 1.12
N CYS A 62 4.64 -0.69 1.06
CA CYS A 62 4.16 0.07 -0.08
C CYS A 62 4.95 1.40 -0.25
N ILE A 63 5.21 2.11 0.84
CA ILE A 63 6.02 3.34 0.79
C ILE A 63 7.43 3.02 0.26
N VAL A 64 8.07 1.97 0.79
CA VAL A 64 9.41 1.55 0.35
C VAL A 64 9.41 1.12 -1.13
N ALA A 65 8.39 0.39 -1.58
CA ALA A 65 8.27 0.00 -2.98
C ALA A 65 8.14 1.22 -3.90
N THR A 66 7.47 2.28 -3.44
CA THR A 66 7.34 3.54 -4.19
C THR A 66 8.68 4.24 -4.34
N GLU A 67 9.47 4.32 -3.27
CA GLU A 67 10.83 4.89 -3.28
C GLU A 67 11.75 4.13 -4.24
N ILE A 68 11.71 2.79 -4.20
CA ILE A 68 12.51 1.95 -5.10
C ILE A 68 12.08 2.16 -6.55
N PHE A 69 10.78 2.22 -6.82
CA PHE A 69 10.25 2.44 -8.16
C PHE A 69 10.67 3.81 -8.72
N GLN A 70 10.55 4.87 -7.92
CA GLN A 70 11.01 6.21 -8.32
C GLN A 70 12.52 6.26 -8.58
N LYS A 71 13.32 5.61 -7.72
CA LYS A 71 14.77 5.52 -7.89
C LYS A 71 15.13 4.78 -9.19
N TYR A 72 14.40 3.71 -9.51
CA TYR A 72 14.59 2.96 -10.75
C TYR A 72 14.24 3.79 -11.99
N GLU A 73 13.11 4.50 -11.98
CA GLU A 73 12.74 5.39 -13.09
C GLU A 73 13.78 6.50 -13.32
N ARG A 74 14.28 7.12 -12.24
CA ARG A 74 15.33 8.15 -12.32
C ARG A 74 16.63 7.58 -12.90
N MET A 75 17.02 6.37 -12.52
CA MET A 75 18.23 5.74 -13.05
C MET A 75 18.07 5.32 -14.52
N SER A 76 16.87 4.86 -14.90
CA SER A 76 16.54 4.50 -16.28
C SER A 76 16.51 5.71 -17.21
N SER A 77 16.03 6.86 -16.75
CA SER A 77 16.04 8.09 -17.54
C SER A 77 17.46 8.63 -17.78
N ILE A 78 18.32 8.59 -16.75
CA ILE A 78 19.74 8.99 -16.86
C ILE A 78 20.48 8.09 -17.85
N LYS A 79 20.27 6.76 -17.77
CA LYS A 79 20.93 5.81 -18.67
C LYS A 79 20.51 6.00 -20.14
N ARG A 80 19.28 6.45 -20.38
CA ARG A 80 18.81 6.79 -21.75
C ARG A 80 19.48 8.05 -22.29
N GLN A 81 19.69 9.09 -21.47
CA GLN A 81 20.36 10.31 -21.92
C GLN A 81 21.86 10.12 -22.24
N PHE A 82 22.52 9.14 -21.61
CA PHE A 82 23.93 8.84 -21.85
C PHE A 82 24.18 7.85 -23.01
N SER A 83 23.11 7.34 -23.63
CA SER A 83 23.18 6.36 -24.72
C SER A 83 22.77 6.96 -26.09
N GLU A 84 22.50 8.27 -26.14
CA GLU A 84 22.33 9.07 -27.36
C GLU A 84 23.57 9.91 -27.65
#